data_AF-A0A1I7BU20-F1
#
_entry.id   AF-A0A1I7BU20-F1
#
_cell.length_a   1.000
_cell.length_b   1.000
_cell.length_c   1.000
_cell.angle_alpha   90.00
_cell.angle_beta   90.00
_cell.angle_gamma   90.00
#
_symmetry.space_group_name_H-M   'P 1'
#
loop_
_entity.id
_entity.type
_entity.pdbx_description
1 polymer ?
#
loop_
_entity_poly.entity_id
_entity_poly.type
_entity_poly.pdbx_seq_one_letter_code
_entity_poly.pdbx_strand_id
1 'polypeptide(L)' 'MKKRHEQKFVVLSIVALLAFNVPFVLMFDSNEAVGGIPVLYLYIFSVWLLIVLFAYRILSKFYE' A
#
# COMPACT_ATOMS: atom_id res chain seq x y z
N MET A 1 17.16 3.10 20.04
CA MET A 1 16.14 2.64 19.06
C MET A 1 14.92 2.12 19.81
N LYS A 2 13.87 2.93 19.97
CA LYS A 2 12.64 2.50 20.67
C LYS A 2 11.98 1.42 19.81
N LYS A 3 11.94 0.16 20.29
CA LYS A 3 11.36 -1.03 19.61
C LYS A 3 9.96 -0.81 18.98
N ARG A 4 9.22 0.23 19.39
CA ARG A 4 7.92 0.65 18.85
C ARG A 4 7.92 1.19 17.42
N HIS A 5 9.05 1.65 16.88
CA HIS A 5 9.08 2.26 15.53
C HIS A 5 9.30 1.22 14.43
N GLU A 6 10.20 0.26 14.65
CA GLU A 6 10.41 -0.88 13.75
C GLU A 6 9.15 -1.72 13.60
N GLN A 7 8.40 -1.91 14.70
CA GLN A 7 7.11 -2.61 14.67
C GLN A 7 6.09 -1.96 13.72
N LYS A 8 6.07 -0.62 13.59
CA LYS A 8 5.12 0.06 12.69
C LYS A 8 5.49 -0.10 11.23
N PHE A 9 6.79 -0.06 10.91
CA PHE A 9 7.26 -0.33 9.55
C PHE A 9 7.04 -1.79 9.16
N VAL A 10 7.27 -2.74 10.08
CA VAL A 10 7.00 -4.16 9.83
C VAL A 10 5.52 -4.40 9.53
N VAL A 11 4.60 -3.81 10.30
CA VAL A 11 3.16 -3.91 10.01
C VAL A 11 2.82 -3.32 8.65
N LEU A 12 3.38 -2.15 8.30
CA LEU A 12 3.17 -1.54 6.98
C LEU A 12 3.65 -2.46 5.85
N SER A 13 4.81 -3.09 6.00
CA SER A 13 5.35 -4.04 5.02
C SER A 13 4.50 -5.31 4.90
N ILE A 14 3.96 -5.84 6.00
CA ILE A 14 3.06 -7.00 5.96
C ILE A 14 1.76 -6.63 5.24
N VAL A 15 1.19 -5.45 5.52
CA VAL A 15 0.00 -4.94 4.83
C VAL A 15 0.28 -4.77 3.34
N ALA A 16 1.43 -4.19 2.96
CA ALA A 16 1.83 -4.06 1.57
C ALA A 16 1.97 -5.43 0.88
N LEU A 17 2.59 -6.40 1.56
CA LEU A 17 2.80 -7.74 1.04
C LEU A 17 1.47 -8.49 0.83
N LEU A 18 0.50 -8.30 1.72
CA LEU A 18 -0.85 -8.83 1.54
C LEU A 18 -1.58 -8.12 0.40
N ALA A 19 -1.57 -6.79 0.36
CA ALA A 19 -2.29 -6.01 -0.66
C ALA A 19 -1.75 -6.22 -2.08
N PHE A 20 -0.44 -6.42 -2.24
CA PHE A 20 0.20 -6.74 -3.52
C PHE A 20 0.35 -8.24 -3.78
N ASN A 21 -0.26 -9.10 -2.96
CA ASN A 21 -0.22 -10.52 -3.21
C ASN A 21 -1.09 -10.88 -4.43
N VAL A 22 -0.69 -11.91 -5.16
CA VAL A 22 -1.34 -12.40 -6.37
C VAL A 22 -2.88 -12.58 -6.24
N PRO A 23 -3.44 -13.22 -5.20
CA PRO A 23 -4.89 -13.42 -5.11
C PRO A 23 -5.66 -12.11 -4.91
N PHE A 24 -5.08 -11.11 -4.24
CA PHE A 24 -5.72 -9.80 -4.07
C PHE A 24 -5.67 -8.99 -5.36
N VAL A 25 -4.55 -9.07 -6.09
CA VAL A 25 -4.42 -8.42 -7.40
C VAL A 25 -5.39 -9.03 -8.41
N LEU A 26 -5.51 -10.37 -8.42
CA LEU A 26 -6.42 -11.09 -9.32
C LEU A 26 -7.90 -10.82 -9.05
N MET A 27 -8.30 -10.39 -7.83
CA MET A 27 -9.67 -9.93 -7.58
C MET A 27 -10.06 -8.72 -8.43
N PHE A 28 -9.07 -7.94 -8.88
CA PHE A 28 -9.27 -6.76 -9.72
C PHE A 28 -8.80 -6.99 -11.17
N ASP A 29 -8.39 -8.21 -11.52
CA ASP A 29 -8.04 -8.64 -12.89
C ASP A 29 -9.31 -8.94 -13.71
N SER A 30 -10.29 -8.05 -13.57
CA SER A 30 -11.46 -7.99 -14.43
C SER A 30 -11.16 -7.02 -15.56
N ASN A 31 -11.66 -7.31 -16.76
CA ASN A 31 -11.56 -6.43 -17.93
C ASN A 31 -12.43 -5.15 -17.82
N GLU A 32 -12.82 -4.79 -16.59
CA GLU A 32 -13.59 -3.62 -16.25
C GLU A 32 -12.68 -2.39 -16.23
N ALA A 33 -13.16 -1.32 -16.84
CA ALA A 33 -12.46 -0.05 -16.88
C ALA A 33 -13.38 1.08 -16.40
N VAL A 34 -12.85 1.92 -15.52
CA VAL A 34 -13.53 3.13 -15.05
C VAL A 34 -12.96 4.31 -15.82
N GLY A 35 -13.80 4.96 -16.64
CA GLY A 35 -13.37 6.10 -17.46
C GLY A 35 -12.28 5.75 -18.49
N GLY A 36 -12.21 4.49 -18.94
CA GLY A 36 -11.18 3.99 -19.86
C GLY A 36 -9.89 3.51 -19.19
N ILE A 37 -9.79 3.58 -17.87
CA ILE A 37 -8.64 3.08 -17.10
C ILE A 37 -9.01 1.74 -16.47
N PRO A 38 -8.23 0.65 -16.68
CA PRO A 38 -8.51 -0.63 -16.05
C PRO A 38 -8.52 -0.53 -14.52
N VAL A 39 -9.48 -1.19 -13.88
CA VAL A 39 -9.68 -1.17 -12.42
C VAL A 39 -8.42 -1.63 -11.67
N LEU A 40 -7.69 -2.59 -12.24
CA LEU A 40 -6.41 -3.07 -11.73
C LEU A 40 -5.39 -1.94 -11.48
N TYR A 41 -5.27 -0.99 -12.41
CA TYR A 41 -4.35 0.14 -12.24
C TYR A 41 -4.81 1.05 -11.11
N LEU A 42 -6.11 1.36 -11.04
CA LEU A 42 -6.66 2.18 -9.97
C LEU A 42 -6.40 1.56 -8.59
N TYR A 43 -6.54 0.24 -8.48
CA TYR A 43 -6.20 -0.50 -7.27
C TYR A 43 -4.72 -0.35 -6.90
N ILE A 44 -3.82 -0.70 -7.82
CA ILE A 44 -2.36 -0.65 -7.59
C ILE A 44 -1.91 0.75 -7.17
N PHE A 45 -2.33 1.78 -7.90
CA PHE A 45 -1.96 3.16 -7.60
C PHE A 45 -2.54 3.64 -6.26
N SER A 46 -3.78 3.26 -5.93
CA SER A 46 -4.39 3.63 -4.65
C SER A 46 -3.67 2.99 -3.47
N VAL A 47 -3.40 1.69 -3.54
CA VAL A 47 -2.66 0.96 -2.49
C VAL A 47 -1.24 1.51 -2.34
N TRP A 48 -0.56 1.77 -3.45
CA TRP A 48 0.77 2.36 -3.44
C TRP A 48 0.79 3.74 -2.78
N LEU A 49 -0.15 4.61 -3.14
CA LEU A 49 -0.25 5.97 -2.59
C LEU A 49 -0.52 5.91 -1.08
N LEU A 50 -1.40 5.02 -0.61
CA LEU A 50 -1.63 4.81 0.82
C LEU A 50 -0.34 4.41 1.55
N ILE A 51 0.42 3.45 1.01
CA ILE A 51 1.69 3.01 1.61
C ILE A 51 2.69 4.17 1.70
N VAL A 52 2.83 4.95 0.63
CA VAL A 52 3.73 6.12 0.60
C VAL A 52 3.29 7.17 1.64
N LEU A 53 2.00 7.46 1.75
CA LEU A 53 1.47 8.39 2.76
C LEU A 53 1.72 7.90 4.19
N PHE A 54 1.52 6.60 4.46
CA PHE A 54 1.80 6.02 5.77
C PHE A 54 3.29 6.04 6.08
N ALA A 55 4.14 5.67 5.13
CA ALA A 55 5.60 5.74 5.26
C ALA A 55 6.06 7.18 5.54
N TYR A 56 5.54 8.15 4.78
CA TYR A 56 5.83 9.57 4.99
C TYR A 56 5.43 10.03 6.39
N ARG A 57 4.22 9.68 6.87
CA ARG A 57 3.77 10.02 8.23
C ARG A 57 4.62 9.38 9.33
N ILE A 58 5.14 8.17 9.11
CA ILE A 58 6.02 7.52 10.10
C ILE A 58 7.40 8.21 10.10
N LEU A 59 7.92 8.57 8.92
CA LEU A 59 9.22 9.21 8.75
C LEU A 59 9.22 10.67 9.21
N SER A 60 8.17 11.44 8.92
CA SER A 60 8.06 12.84 9.36
C SER A 60 8.07 12.95 10.89
N LYS A 61 7.48 11.95 11.56
CA LYS A 61 7.48 11.83 13.03
C LYS A 61 8.83 11.43 13.64
N PHE A 62 9.84 11.16 12.80
CA PHE A 62 11.19 10.76 13.20
C PHE A 62 12.20 11.93 13.13
N TYR A 63 11.88 12.98 12.37
CA TYR A 63 12.73 14.16 12.17
C TYR A 63 12.28 15.39 12.97
N GLU A 64 11.26 15.25 13.83
CA GLU A 64 11.00 16.11 15.00
C GLU A 64 11.63 15.50 16.25
#